data_AF-A0A495L6D5-F1
#
_entry.id   AF-A0A495L6D5-F1
#
_cell.length_a   1.000
_cell.length_b   1.000
_cell.length_c   1.000
_cell.angle_alpha   90.00
_cell.angle_beta   90.00
_cell.angle_gamma   90.00
#
_symmetry.space_group_name_H-M   'P 1'
#
loop_
_entity.id
_entity.type
_entity.pdbx_description
1 polymer ?
#
loop_
_entity_poly.entity_id
_entity_poly.type
_entity_poly.pdbx_seq_one_letter_code
_entity_poly.pdbx_strand_id
1 'polypeptide(L)' 'MVTRTDIAHYLDGAFTSGGITRRQIIHIAGRRGAPEPVLDTLGLLPEGTYANLRTLWPHLREVPRSV' A
#
# COMPACT_ATOMS: atom_id res chain seq x y z
N MET A 1 5.51 12.36 -7.26
CA MET A 1 4.20 12.31 -6.58
C MET A 1 3.77 10.85 -6.58
N VAL A 2 3.42 10.28 -5.43
CA VAL A 2 2.98 8.88 -5.35
C VAL A 2 1.54 8.77 -5.81
N THR A 3 1.24 7.82 -6.68
CA THR A 3 -0.12 7.53 -7.15
C THR A 3 -0.62 6.17 -6.65
N ARG A 4 -1.93 5.95 -6.73
CA ARG A 4 -2.51 4.65 -6.36
C ARG A 4 -1.99 3.51 -7.23
N THR A 5 -1.65 3.79 -8.49
CA THR A 5 -1.08 2.78 -9.40
C THR A 5 0.35 2.43 -8.98
N ASP A 6 1.15 3.40 -8.55
CA ASP A 6 2.50 3.12 -8.02
C ASP A 6 2.43 2.21 -6.80
N ILE A 7 1.53 2.53 -5.85
CA ILE A 7 1.32 1.68 -4.66
C ILE A 7 0.81 0.28 -5.06
N ALA A 8 -0.16 0.22 -5.99
CA ALA A 8 -0.71 -1.05 -6.46
C ALA A 8 0.37 -1.92 -7.14
N HIS A 9 1.29 -1.32 -7.89
CA HIS A 9 2.41 -2.02 -8.51
C HIS A 9 3.30 -2.70 -7.46
N TYR A 10 3.69 -1.99 -6.40
CA TYR A 10 4.50 -2.56 -5.32
C TYR A 10 3.76 -3.58 -4.46
N LEU A 11 2.43 -3.57 -4.45
CA LEU A 11 1.62 -4.51 -3.67
C LEU A 11 0.93 -5.57 -4.54
N ASP A 12 1.31 -5.68 -5.81
CA ASP A 12 0.72 -6.64 -6.74
C ASP A 12 0.88 -8.08 -6.21
N GLY A 13 -0.22 -8.84 -6.13
CA GLY A 13 -0.20 -10.19 -5.57
C GLY A 13 0.01 -10.30 -4.05
N ALA A 14 0.21 -9.20 -3.31
CA ALA A 14 0.45 -9.23 -1.86
C ALA A 14 -0.73 -9.79 -1.05
N PHE A 15 -1.94 -9.66 -1.58
CA PHE A 15 -3.19 -10.08 -0.94
C PHE A 15 -3.68 -11.47 -1.39
N THR A 16 -2.89 -12.22 -2.17
CA THR A 16 -3.30 -13.53 -2.72
C THR A 16 -3.53 -14.60 -1.66
N SER A 17 -2.80 -14.53 -0.54
CA SER A 17 -2.93 -15.47 0.59
C SER A 17 -3.91 -15.00 1.68
N GLY A 18 -4.63 -13.89 1.44
CA GLY A 18 -5.58 -13.32 2.38
C GLY A 18 -5.18 -11.94 2.89
N GLY A 19 -5.81 -11.52 4.00
CA GLY A 19 -5.58 -10.21 4.58
C GLY A 19 -4.19 -10.08 5.19
N ILE A 20 -3.53 -8.95 4.95
CA ILE A 20 -2.19 -8.66 5.46
C ILE A 20 -2.20 -7.40 6.33
N THR A 21 -1.31 -7.38 7.33
CA THR A 21 -1.20 -6.27 8.27
C THR A 21 -0.48 -5.05 7.66
N ARG A 22 -0.67 -3.86 8.25
CA ARG A 22 0.11 -2.65 7.91
C ARG A 22 1.61 -2.92 7.85
N ARG A 23 2.16 -3.62 8.84
CA ARG A 23 3.59 -3.97 8.89
C ARG A 23 4.00 -4.86 7.73
N GLN A 24 3.19 -5.86 7.38
CA GLN A 24 3.45 -6.72 6.23
C GLN A 24 3.38 -5.94 4.91
N ILE A 25 2.43 -5.02 4.77
CA ILE A 25 2.30 -4.14 3.59
C ILE A 25 3.59 -3.33 3.38
N ILE A 26 4.06 -2.62 4.41
CA ILE A 26 5.28 -1.82 4.34
C ILE A 26 6.50 -2.70 4.04
N HIS A 27 6.60 -3.87 4.70
CA HIS A 27 7.69 -4.80 4.47
C HIS A 27 7.71 -5.36 3.04
N ILE A 28 6.56 -5.74 2.48
CA ILE A 28 6.42 -6.24 1.10
C ILE A 28 6.80 -5.15 0.09
N ALA A 29 6.30 -3.93 0.27
CA ALA A 29 6.63 -2.80 -0.58
C ALA A 29 8.15 -2.51 -0.53
N GLY A 30 8.75 -2.46 0.65
CA GLY A 30 10.19 -2.25 0.82
C GLY A 30 11.03 -3.34 0.17
N ARG A 31 10.63 -4.61 0.31
CA ARG A 31 11.28 -5.74 -0.38
C ARG A 31 11.22 -5.66 -1.91
N ARG A 32 10.26 -4.93 -2.46
CA ARG A 32 10.08 -4.70 -3.89
C ARG A 32 10.73 -3.41 -4.38
N GLY A 33 11.53 -2.75 -3.54
CA GLY A 33 12.22 -1.51 -3.90
C GLY A 33 11.28 -0.31 -4.00
N ALA A 34 10.18 -0.31 -3.25
CA ALA A 34 9.33 0.87 -3.15
C ALA A 34 10.15 2.05 -2.62
N PRO A 35 10.08 3.23 -3.28
CA PRO A 35 10.82 4.40 -2.84
C PRO A 35 10.26 4.94 -1.53
N GLU A 36 11.07 5.70 -0.79
CA GLU A 36 10.72 6.26 0.53
C GLU A 36 9.33 6.94 0.56
N PRO A 37 8.93 7.77 -0.43
CA PRO A 37 7.59 8.38 -0.43
C PRO A 37 6.43 7.37 -0.47
N VAL A 38 6.62 6.21 -1.10
CA VAL A 38 5.62 5.13 -1.09
C VAL A 38 5.54 4.50 0.28
N LEU A 39 6.69 4.24 0.92
CA LEU A 39 6.75 3.68 2.27
C LEU A 39 6.12 4.63 3.30
N ASP A 40 6.41 5.93 3.21
CA ASP A 40 5.81 6.96 4.06
C ASP A 40 4.29 7.01 3.90
N THR A 41 3.83 6.95 2.66
CA THR A 41 2.39 6.91 2.35
C THR A 41 1.72 5.68 2.96
N LEU A 42 2.34 4.50 2.82
CA LEU A 42 1.86 3.27 3.46
C LEU A 42 1.95 3.33 5.00
N GLY A 43 2.87 4.16 5.52
CA GLY A 43 2.98 4.51 6.93
C GLY A 43 1.74 5.23 7.48
N LEU A 44 0.95 5.92 6.65
CA LEU A 44 -0.27 6.62 7.09
C LEU A 44 -1.45 5.66 7.36
N LEU A 45 -1.33 4.40 6.94
CA LEU A 45 -2.36 3.39 7.22
C LEU A 45 -2.50 3.19 8.73
N PRO A 46 -3.73 3.09 9.27
CA PRO A 46 -3.92 2.66 10.65
C PRO A 46 -3.39 1.24 10.88
N GLU A 47 -3.05 0.92 12.14
CA GLU A 47 -2.77 -0.46 12.52
C GLU A 47 -4.00 -1.34 12.28
N GLY A 48 -3.79 -2.48 11.65
CA GLY A 48 -4.88 -3.40 11.29
C GLY A 48 -4.53 -4.33 10.14
N THR A 49 -5.52 -5.13 9.77
CA THR A 49 -5.45 -6.10 8.67
C THR A 49 -6.28 -5.60 7.49
N TYR A 50 -5.67 -5.60 6.31
CA TYR A 50 -6.27 -5.17 5.06
C TYR A 50 -6.53 -6.37 4.18
N ALA A 51 -7.78 -6.54 3.75
CA ALA A 51 -8.18 -7.68 2.92
C ALA A 51 -7.72 -7.56 1.47
N ASN A 52 -7.56 -6.34 0.96
CA ASN A 52 -7.17 -6.05 -0.43
C ASN A 52 -6.77 -4.59 -0.63
N LEU A 53 -6.23 -4.26 -1.81
CA LEU A 53 -5.87 -2.90 -2.20
C LEU A 53 -6.99 -1.87 -2.02
N ARG A 54 -8.25 -2.23 -2.31
CA ARG A 54 -9.37 -1.28 -2.19
C ARG A 54 -9.60 -0.82 -0.76
N THR A 55 -9.27 -1.67 0.23
CA THR A 55 -9.39 -1.31 1.66
C THR A 55 -8.36 -0.27 2.12
N LEU A 56 -7.28 -0.03 1.36
CA LEU A 56 -6.27 0.98 1.68
C LEU A 56 -6.76 2.40 1.35
N TRP A 57 -7.46 2.55 0.23
CA TRP A 57 -7.80 3.87 -0.34
C TRP A 57 -8.67 4.77 0.53
N PRO A 58 -9.62 4.26 1.35
CA PRO A 58 -10.35 5.09 2.30
C PRO A 58 -9.46 5.79 3.33
N HIS A 59 -8.28 5.22 3.64
CA HIS A 59 -7.29 5.77 4.57
C HIS A 59 -6.24 6.64 3.86
N LEU A 60 -6.03 6.42 2.56
CA LEU A 60 -5.05 7.14 1.73
C LEU A 60 -5.75 8.09 0.75
N ARG A 61 -6.62 8.96 1.27
CA ARG A 61 -7.49 9.83 0.43
C ARG A 61 -6.70 10.84 -0.39
N GLU A 62 -5.57 11.28 0.14
CA GLU A 62 -4.68 12.27 -0.49
C GLU A 62 -3.86 11.68 -1.64
N VAL A 63 -3.84 10.34 -1.78
CA VAL A 63 -3.13 9.67 -2.88
C VAL A 63 -3.99 9.76 -4.14
N PRO A 64 -3.54 10.50 -5.17
CA PRO A 64 -4.27 10.63 -6.42
C PRO A 64 -4.41 9.28 -7.12
N ARG A 65 -5.52 9.11 -7.84
CA ARG A 65 -5.59 8.11 -8.90
C ARG A 65 -4.66 8.58 -10.01
N SER A 66 -3.86 7.69 -10.59
CA SER A 66 -3.08 8.04 -11.79
C SER A 66 -4.05 8.51 -12.88
N VAL A 67 -3.65 9.54 -13.61
CA VAL A 67 -4.35 10.05 -14.80
C VAL A 67 -4.09 9.16 -16.01
#